data_AF-A0A0B1SUJ7-F1
#
_entry.id   AF-A0A0B1SUJ7-F1
#
_cell.length_a   1.000
_cell.length_b   1.000
_cell.length_c   1.000
_cell.angle_alpha   90.00
_cell.angle_beta   90.00
_cell.angle_gamma   90.00
#
_symmetry.space_group_name_H-M   'P 1'
#
loop_
_entity.id
_entity.type
_entity.pdbx_description
1 polymer ?
#
loop_
_entity_poly.entity_id
_entity_poly.type
_entity_poly.pdbx_seq_one_letter_code
_entity_poly.pdbx_strand_id
1 'polypeptide(L)'
;MGSDRGVQMDYDGINDLAQFSMIGFQVFNSTNMTRDRNYSALEVRFYFDRHFGYFLMNFYVPCTLIVLLCWVALWTNREATGDRIGMGITSVLTMVLIANDSKSDAPKVNFPTALDIYIWICYTTLLICMIEFTVVHYYTKFNTGDPEIQALEREKMRQIIRRIPKTAVLR
;
A
#
# COMPACT_ATOMS: atom_id res chain seq x y z
N MET A 1 -15.35 48.99 -23.51
CA MET A 1 -14.04 49.66 -23.69
C MET A 1 -13.50 50.03 -22.32
N GLY A 2 -12.76 49.12 -21.70
CA GLY A 2 -12.19 49.29 -20.36
C GLY A 2 -10.71 48.92 -20.40
N SER A 3 -9.90 49.93 -20.67
CA SER A 3 -8.43 50.03 -20.62
C SER A 3 -7.63 48.75 -20.29
N ASP A 4 -7.03 48.19 -21.34
CA ASP A 4 -5.94 47.23 -21.32
C ASP A 4 -4.68 47.79 -20.64
N ARG A 5 -4.59 47.64 -19.32
CA ARG A 5 -3.33 47.78 -18.56
C ARG A 5 -3.06 46.58 -17.64
N GLY A 6 -3.56 45.42 -18.02
CA GLY A 6 -3.27 44.16 -17.34
C GLY A 6 -2.26 43.33 -18.13
N VAL A 7 -1.44 42.56 -17.42
CA VAL A 7 -0.66 41.45 -18.02
C VAL A 7 -1.66 40.50 -18.66
N GLN A 8 -1.60 40.36 -20.00
CA GLN A 8 -2.43 39.43 -20.74
C GLN A 8 -1.92 38.01 -20.45
N MET A 9 -2.69 37.26 -19.67
CA MET A 9 -2.37 35.86 -19.36
C MET A 9 -2.96 34.97 -20.46
N ASP A 10 -2.18 34.01 -20.92
CA ASP A 10 -2.62 33.04 -21.93
C ASP A 10 -3.49 31.97 -21.27
N TYR A 11 -4.81 32.11 -21.35
CA TYR A 11 -5.76 31.21 -20.69
C TYR A 11 -5.74 29.80 -21.29
N ASP A 12 -5.41 29.68 -22.58
CA ASP A 12 -5.40 28.39 -23.28
C ASP A 12 -4.20 27.53 -22.86
N GLY A 13 -3.00 28.11 -22.76
CA GLY A 13 -1.82 27.42 -22.25
C GLY A 13 -1.88 27.10 -20.75
N ILE A 14 -2.65 27.87 -19.97
CA ILE A 14 -2.81 27.67 -18.51
C ILE A 14 -3.90 26.63 -18.18
N ASN A 15 -4.87 26.42 -19.07
CA ASN A 15 -5.86 25.34 -18.92
C ASN A 15 -5.30 23.96 -19.31
N ASP A 16 -4.21 23.91 -20.08
CA ASP A 16 -3.60 22.67 -20.58
C ASP A 16 -2.52 22.09 -19.63
N LEU A 17 -2.55 22.46 -18.34
CA LEU A 17 -1.63 21.89 -17.36
C LEU A 17 -1.99 20.43 -17.04
N ALA A 18 -1.07 19.51 -17.34
CA ALA A 18 -1.29 18.07 -17.15
C ALA A 18 -1.55 17.64 -15.69
N GLN A 19 -1.11 18.42 -14.69
CA GLN A 19 -1.19 18.06 -13.27
C GLN A 19 -2.09 18.99 -12.44
N PHE A 20 -2.44 20.17 -12.96
CA PHE A 20 -3.18 21.20 -12.22
C PHE A 20 -4.21 21.87 -13.11
N SER A 21 -5.40 22.14 -12.59
CA SER A 21 -6.39 22.99 -13.25
C SER A 21 -6.40 24.35 -12.57
N MET A 22 -6.39 25.45 -13.33
CA MET A 22 -6.58 26.77 -12.76
C MET A 22 -8.08 26.98 -12.45
N ILE A 23 -8.41 27.18 -11.17
CA ILE A 23 -9.79 27.49 -10.75
C ILE A 23 -10.10 28.98 -11.00
N GLY A 24 -9.09 29.85 -10.87
CA GLY A 24 -9.22 31.28 -11.11
C GLY A 24 -8.04 32.09 -10.58
N PHE A 25 -8.07 33.41 -10.78
CA PHE A 25 -7.05 34.33 -10.31
C PHE A 25 -7.68 35.59 -9.68
N GLN A 26 -6.99 36.18 -8.70
CA GLN A 26 -7.39 37.44 -8.07
C GLN A 26 -6.23 38.44 -8.14
N VAL A 27 -6.53 39.65 -8.59
CA VAL A 27 -5.56 40.75 -8.72
C VAL A 27 -5.78 41.73 -7.57
N PHE A 28 -4.73 41.98 -6.81
CA PHE A 28 -4.70 42.93 -5.71
C PHE A 28 -3.67 44.02 -5.99
N ASN A 29 -4.08 45.28 -5.84
CA ASN A 29 -3.14 46.39 -5.79
C ASN A 29 -2.61 46.51 -4.35
N SER A 30 -1.33 46.24 -4.15
CA SER A 30 -0.69 46.28 -2.83
C SER A 30 0.43 47.30 -2.81
N THR A 31 0.53 48.12 -1.77
CA THR A 31 1.68 49.02 -1.57
C THR A 31 2.60 48.39 -0.55
N ASN A 32 3.75 47.88 -1.00
CA ASN A 32 4.75 47.29 -0.12
C ASN A 32 5.69 48.39 0.40
N MET A 33 5.91 48.41 1.72
CA MET A 33 6.79 49.36 2.38
C MET A 33 8.09 48.67 2.77
N THR A 34 9.20 49.08 2.14
CA THR A 34 10.55 48.57 2.44
C THR A 34 11.45 49.75 2.74
N ARG A 35 12.09 49.75 3.93
CA ARG A 35 13.08 50.77 4.37
C ARG A 35 12.66 52.22 4.03
N ASP A 36 11.47 52.64 4.49
CA ASP A 36 10.96 54.01 4.41
C ASP A 36 10.54 54.56 3.02
N ARG A 37 10.37 53.71 2.00
CA ARG A 37 9.71 54.11 0.74
C ARG A 37 8.56 53.17 0.38
N ASN A 38 7.46 53.76 -0.08
CA ASN A 38 6.31 53.04 -0.60
C ASN A 38 6.52 52.75 -2.09
N TYR A 39 6.52 51.46 -2.44
CA TYR A 39 6.52 51.02 -3.83
C TYR A 39 5.15 50.43 -4.16
N SER A 40 4.58 50.84 -5.29
CA SER A 40 3.36 50.21 -5.82
C SER A 40 3.71 48.83 -6.33
N ALA A 41 3.09 47.79 -5.77
CA ALA A 41 3.25 46.41 -6.17
C ALA A 41 1.90 45.86 -6.66
N LEU A 42 1.93 45.11 -7.76
CA LEU A 42 0.78 44.36 -8.21
C LEU A 42 0.93 42.93 -7.69
N GLU A 43 -0.02 42.46 -6.89
CA GLU A 43 -0.04 41.09 -6.39
C GLU A 43 -1.12 40.31 -7.15
N VAL A 44 -0.72 39.24 -7.83
CA VAL A 44 -1.66 38.35 -8.52
C VAL A 44 -1.61 36.99 -7.83
N ARG A 45 -2.75 36.55 -7.30
CA ARG A 45 -2.90 35.23 -6.68
C ARG A 45 -3.59 34.30 -7.65
N PHE A 46 -2.94 33.18 -7.96
CA PHE A 46 -3.50 32.11 -8.79
C PHE A 46 -3.95 30.95 -7.92
N TYR A 47 -5.17 30.49 -8.14
CA TYR A 47 -5.74 29.33 -7.47
C TYR A 47 -5.69 28.13 -8.41
N PHE A 48 -4.97 27.09 -7.99
CA PHE A 48 -4.82 25.85 -8.74
C PHE A 48 -5.44 24.70 -7.95
N ASP A 49 -6.21 23.84 -8.64
CA ASP A 49 -6.62 22.53 -8.15
C ASP A 49 -5.68 21.45 -8.69
N ARG A 50 -5.40 20.40 -7.91
CA ARG A 50 -4.51 19.32 -8.34
C ARG A 50 -5.31 18.14 -8.88
N HIS A 51 -5.02 17.71 -10.10
CA HIS A 51 -5.58 16.48 -10.68
C HIS A 51 -4.95 15.25 -10.01
N PHE A 52 -5.58 14.76 -8.93
CA PHE A 52 -5.09 13.59 -8.18
C PHE A 52 -5.57 12.24 -8.74
N GLY A 53 -6.38 12.25 -9.81
CA GLY A 53 -7.06 11.05 -10.33
C GLY A 53 -6.13 9.92 -10.78
N TYR A 54 -5.03 10.24 -11.47
CA TYR A 54 -4.07 9.24 -11.96
C TYR A 54 -3.31 8.55 -10.81
N PHE A 55 -2.91 9.33 -9.82
CA PHE A 55 -2.23 8.84 -8.62
C PHE A 55 -3.19 7.98 -7.78
N LEU A 56 -4.47 8.36 -7.70
CA LEU A 56 -5.48 7.54 -7.04
C LEU A 56 -5.63 6.17 -7.73
N MET A 57 -5.80 6.12 -9.06
CA MET A 57 -5.97 4.83 -9.74
C MET A 57 -4.76 3.91 -9.60
N ASN A 58 -3.55 4.42 -9.76
CA ASN A 58 -2.35 3.58 -9.73
C ASN A 58 -1.96 3.12 -8.33
N PHE A 59 -2.31 3.85 -7.27
CA PHE A 59 -1.95 3.46 -5.89
C PHE A 59 -3.12 2.84 -5.13
N TYR A 60 -4.34 3.38 -5.20
CA TYR A 60 -5.48 2.82 -4.46
C TYR A 60 -5.95 1.47 -5.01
N VAL A 61 -6.00 1.30 -6.34
CA VAL A 61 -6.48 0.04 -6.93
C VAL A 61 -5.60 -1.14 -6.53
N PRO A 62 -4.26 -1.11 -6.69
CA PRO A 62 -3.45 -2.25 -6.23
C PRO A 62 -3.46 -2.41 -4.71
N CYS A 63 -3.48 -1.33 -3.91
CA CYS A 63 -3.58 -1.45 -2.45
C CYS A 63 -4.88 -2.13 -2.00
N THR A 64 -6.03 -1.74 -2.55
CA THR A 64 -7.32 -2.36 -2.23
C THR A 64 -7.36 -3.82 -2.64
N LEU A 65 -6.84 -4.16 -3.83
CA LEU A 65 -6.73 -5.54 -4.29
C LEU A 65 -5.86 -6.39 -3.36
N ILE A 66 -4.72 -5.87 -2.91
CA ILE A 66 -3.83 -6.55 -1.95
C ILE A 66 -4.56 -6.82 -0.62
N VAL A 67 -5.30 -5.84 -0.09
CA VAL A 67 -6.08 -6.02 1.15
C VAL A 67 -7.16 -7.11 0.97
N LEU A 68 -7.87 -7.12 -0.16
CA LEU A 68 -8.86 -8.15 -0.46
C LEU A 68 -8.21 -9.53 -0.62
N LEU A 69 -7.06 -9.63 -1.29
CA LEU A 69 -6.32 -10.88 -1.44
C LEU A 69 -5.84 -11.41 -0.08
N CYS A 70 -5.39 -10.53 0.81
CA CYS A 70 -5.03 -10.87 2.19
C CYS A 70 -6.21 -11.50 2.95
N TRP A 71 -7.39 -10.89 2.81
CA TRP A 71 -8.61 -11.37 3.44
C TRP A 71 -9.08 -12.72 2.87
N VAL A 72 -9.07 -12.87 1.54
CA VAL A 72 -9.49 -14.12 0.88
C VAL A 72 -8.49 -15.25 1.12
N ALA A 73 -7.20 -14.94 1.27
CA ALA A 73 -6.19 -15.91 1.65
C ALA A 73 -6.49 -16.55 3.02
N LEU A 74 -7.21 -15.89 3.91
CA LEU A 74 -7.64 -16.50 5.18
C LEU A 74 -8.71 -17.58 4.97
N TRP A 75 -9.57 -17.44 3.96
CA TRP A 75 -10.69 -18.34 3.73
C TRP A 75 -10.31 -19.63 2.99
N THR A 76 -9.30 -19.59 2.14
CA THR A 76 -8.89 -20.79 1.37
C THR A 76 -8.26 -21.88 2.28
N ASN A 77 -8.40 -23.15 1.90
CA ASN A 77 -8.14 -24.30 2.76
C ASN A 77 -6.64 -24.58 3.01
N ARG A 78 -6.34 -25.28 4.12
CA ARG A 78 -5.04 -25.44 4.80
C ARG A 78 -3.97 -26.27 4.07
N GLU A 79 -4.34 -26.95 2.98
CA GLU A 79 -3.52 -28.03 2.41
C GLU A 79 -2.20 -27.56 1.75
N ALA A 80 -2.08 -26.30 1.36
CA ALA A 80 -0.85 -25.71 0.81
C ALA A 80 -0.39 -24.49 1.63
N THR A 81 0.15 -24.73 2.82
CA THR A 81 0.60 -23.66 3.74
C THR A 81 1.77 -22.83 3.15
N GLY A 82 2.67 -23.46 2.38
CA GLY A 82 3.85 -22.78 1.80
C GLY A 82 3.50 -21.73 0.74
N ASP A 83 2.51 -22.01 -0.11
CA ASP A 83 2.09 -21.10 -1.19
C ASP A 83 1.46 -19.81 -0.64
N ARG A 84 0.67 -19.93 0.43
CA ARG A 84 0.05 -18.81 1.15
C ARG A 84 1.08 -17.86 1.77
N ILE A 85 2.12 -18.42 2.38
CA ILE A 85 3.21 -17.63 2.98
C ILE A 85 3.95 -16.86 1.87
N GLY A 86 4.21 -17.52 0.74
CA GLY A 86 4.79 -16.88 -0.45
C GLY A 86 3.96 -15.69 -0.92
N MET A 87 2.66 -15.90 -1.14
CA MET A 87 1.73 -14.83 -1.55
C MET A 87 1.66 -13.68 -0.53
N GLY A 88 1.69 -13.98 0.77
CA GLY A 88 1.71 -12.96 1.84
C GLY A 88 3.00 -12.13 1.85
N ILE A 89 4.16 -12.77 1.70
CA ILE A 89 5.46 -12.07 1.63
C ILE A 89 5.51 -11.18 0.38
N THR A 90 5.09 -11.70 -0.77
CA THR A 90 5.04 -10.92 -2.01
C THR A 90 4.10 -9.73 -1.86
N SER A 91 2.94 -9.89 -1.21
CA SER A 91 2.01 -8.78 -0.96
C SER A 91 2.62 -7.67 -0.11
N VAL A 92 3.35 -8.01 0.95
CA VAL A 92 4.07 -7.03 1.78
C VAL A 92 5.19 -6.35 0.99
N LEU A 93 5.96 -7.11 0.20
CA LEU A 93 7.00 -6.56 -0.67
C LEU A 93 6.41 -5.57 -1.68
N THR A 94 5.33 -5.94 -2.36
CA THR A 94 4.62 -5.08 -3.30
C THR A 94 4.11 -3.80 -2.61
N MET A 95 3.56 -3.91 -1.40
CA MET A 95 3.12 -2.74 -0.64
C MET A 95 4.28 -1.77 -0.33
N VAL A 96 5.46 -2.29 0.01
CA VAL A 96 6.66 -1.47 0.25
C VAL A 96 7.14 -0.80 -1.04
N LEU A 97 7.08 -1.50 -2.18
CA LEU A 97 7.44 -0.92 -3.48
C LEU A 97 6.51 0.23 -3.86
N ILE A 98 5.19 0.01 -3.78
CA ILE A 98 4.14 1.00 -4.01
C ILE A 98 4.34 2.23 -3.11
N ALA A 99 4.64 2.03 -1.83
CA ALA A 99 4.84 3.12 -0.88
C ALA A 99 6.13 3.94 -1.11
N ASN A 100 7.15 3.34 -1.73
CA ASN A 100 8.35 4.07 -2.13
C ASN A 100 8.12 4.86 -3.42
N ASP A 101 7.41 4.26 -4.37
CA ASP A 101 7.03 4.89 -5.64
C ASP A 101 6.11 6.12 -5.40
N SER A 102 5.16 6.00 -4.48
CA SER A 102 4.30 7.13 -4.10
C SER A 102 5.07 8.30 -3.44
N LYS A 103 6.21 8.02 -2.81
CA LYS A 103 7.08 9.02 -2.16
C LYS A 103 8.08 9.65 -3.12
N SER A 104 8.42 9.00 -4.23
CA SER A 104 9.24 9.62 -5.29
C SER A 104 8.45 10.61 -6.13
N ASP A 105 7.16 10.35 -6.33
CA ASP A 105 6.28 11.21 -7.13
C ASP A 105 5.81 12.46 -6.38
N ALA A 106 5.78 12.41 -5.05
CA ALA A 106 5.37 13.53 -4.20
C ALA A 106 6.58 14.34 -3.70
N PRO A 107 6.55 15.68 -3.76
CA PRO A 107 7.57 16.50 -3.08
C PRO A 107 7.54 16.20 -1.58
N LYS A 108 8.70 16.09 -0.94
CA LYS A 108 8.82 15.76 0.49
C LYS A 108 8.16 16.85 1.34
N VAL A 109 6.97 16.56 1.85
CA VAL A 109 6.24 17.44 2.77
C VAL A 109 6.44 16.91 4.19
N ASN A 110 6.58 17.82 5.16
CA ASN A 110 6.80 17.46 6.57
C ASN A 110 5.52 17.01 7.30
N PHE A 111 4.37 16.98 6.62
CA PHE A 111 3.08 16.58 7.19
C PHE A 111 2.59 15.29 6.54
N PRO A 112 1.95 14.39 7.31
CA PRO A 112 1.36 13.18 6.75
C PRO A 112 0.27 13.56 5.75
N THR A 113 0.47 13.17 4.49
CA THR A 113 -0.53 13.39 3.44
C THR A 113 -1.66 12.37 3.60
N ALA A 114 -2.86 12.65 3.08
CA ALA A 114 -3.98 11.71 3.11
C ALA A 114 -3.63 10.32 2.52
N LEU A 115 -2.77 10.27 1.50
CA LEU A 115 -2.26 9.00 0.97
C LEU A 115 -1.35 8.25 1.98
N ASP A 116 -0.49 8.96 2.73
CA ASP A 116 0.37 8.32 3.72
C ASP A 116 -0.45 7.61 4.80
N ILE A 117 -1.56 8.22 5.23
CA ILE A 117 -2.50 7.64 6.20
C ILE A 117 -3.15 6.37 5.63
N TYR A 118 -3.58 6.41 4.36
CA TYR A 118 -4.18 5.26 3.69
C TYR A 118 -3.21 4.08 3.58
N ILE A 119 -1.96 4.34 3.17
CA ILE A 119 -0.90 3.33 3.11
C ILE A 119 -0.63 2.74 4.49
N TRP A 120 -0.64 3.56 5.55
CA TRP A 120 -0.49 3.09 6.92
C TRP A 120 -1.60 2.12 7.35
N ILE A 121 -2.86 2.44 7.04
CA ILE A 121 -4.01 1.57 7.34
C ILE A 121 -3.87 0.23 6.61
N CYS A 122 -3.48 0.27 5.33
CA CYS A 122 -3.23 -0.94 4.55
C CYS A 122 -2.10 -1.78 5.17
N TYR A 123 -1.01 -1.15 5.61
CA TYR A 123 0.11 -1.83 6.26
C TYR A 123 -0.29 -2.51 7.57
N THR A 124 -1.07 -1.84 8.42
CA THR A 124 -1.61 -2.43 9.65
C THR A 124 -2.53 -3.61 9.34
N THR A 125 -3.35 -3.52 8.29
CA THR A 125 -4.24 -4.62 7.89
C THR A 125 -3.46 -5.87 7.44
N LEU A 126 -2.35 -5.69 6.70
CA LEU A 126 -1.45 -6.79 6.33
C LEU A 126 -0.79 -7.44 7.55
N LEU A 127 -0.36 -6.63 8.54
CA LEU A 127 0.18 -7.17 9.79
C LEU A 127 -0.86 -7.98 10.56
N ILE A 128 -2.11 -7.51 10.61
CA ILE A 128 -3.21 -8.25 11.24
C ILE A 128 -3.44 -9.60 10.55
N CYS A 129 -3.47 -9.66 9.22
CA CYS A 129 -3.56 -10.94 8.50
C CYS A 129 -2.40 -11.89 8.85
N MET A 130 -1.16 -11.38 8.93
CA MET A 130 0.02 -12.20 9.26
C MET A 130 -0.03 -12.76 10.68
N ILE A 131 -0.48 -11.96 11.64
CA ILE A 131 -0.68 -12.40 13.02
C ILE A 131 -1.77 -13.48 13.08
N GLU A 132 -2.91 -13.23 12.44
CA GLU A 132 -4.01 -14.22 12.36
C GLU A 132 -3.48 -15.55 11.80
N PHE A 133 -2.76 -15.49 10.67
CA PHE A 133 -2.20 -16.67 10.03
C PHE A 133 -1.26 -17.43 10.95
N THR A 134 -0.39 -16.72 11.67
CA THR A 134 0.53 -17.31 12.64
C THR A 134 -0.23 -18.00 13.77
N VAL A 135 -1.31 -17.38 14.24
CA VAL A 135 -2.19 -17.92 15.29
C VAL A 135 -2.93 -19.16 14.80
N VAL A 136 -3.54 -19.15 13.61
CA VAL A 136 -4.21 -20.31 13.01
C VAL A 136 -3.24 -21.46 12.73
N HIS A 137 -2.04 -21.12 12.24
CA HIS A 137 -0.98 -22.09 12.02
C HIS A 137 -0.55 -22.73 13.34
N TYR A 138 -0.30 -21.92 14.37
CA TYR A 138 0.05 -22.37 15.72
C TYR A 138 -1.03 -23.26 16.32
N TYR A 139 -2.30 -22.82 16.28
CA TYR A 139 -3.41 -23.57 16.88
C TYR A 139 -3.56 -24.96 16.28
N THR A 140 -3.40 -25.12 14.97
CA THR A 140 -3.53 -26.47 14.40
C THR A 140 -2.22 -27.23 14.26
N LYS A 141 -1.05 -26.61 14.44
CA LYS A 141 0.13 -27.36 14.85
C LYS A 141 -0.06 -27.95 16.26
N PHE A 142 -0.72 -27.22 17.15
CA PHE A 142 -1.05 -27.68 18.50
C PHE A 142 -2.14 -28.77 18.50
N ASN A 143 -3.18 -28.61 17.66
CA ASN A 143 -4.32 -29.53 17.58
C ASN A 143 -4.11 -30.73 16.64
N THR A 144 -3.22 -30.61 15.66
CA THR A 144 -2.85 -31.64 14.69
C THR A 144 -1.33 -31.76 14.71
N GLY A 145 -0.83 -32.57 15.66
CA GLY A 145 0.60 -32.86 15.78
C GLY A 145 1.22 -33.17 14.42
N ASP A 146 2.36 -32.54 14.16
CA ASP A 146 3.06 -32.44 12.87
C ASP A 146 2.80 -33.62 11.90
N PRO A 147 2.29 -33.40 10.68
CA PRO A 147 2.15 -34.45 9.69
C PRO A 147 3.53 -35.04 9.28
N GLU A 148 4.62 -34.27 9.38
CA GLU A 148 5.99 -34.78 9.24
C GLU A 148 6.37 -35.75 10.37
N ILE A 149 5.97 -35.45 11.61
CA ILE A 149 6.21 -36.37 12.75
C ILE A 149 5.35 -37.62 12.59
N GLN A 150 4.12 -37.52 12.10
CA GLN A 150 3.29 -38.69 11.79
C GLN A 150 3.83 -39.52 10.60
N ALA A 151 4.44 -38.89 9.60
CA ALA A 151 5.08 -39.58 8.48
C ALA A 151 6.36 -40.29 8.95
N LEU A 152 7.18 -39.63 9.77
CA LEU A 152 8.38 -40.20 10.38
C LEU A 152 8.03 -41.35 11.35
N GLU A 153 6.98 -41.21 12.15
CA GLU A 153 6.43 -42.27 13.00
C GLU A 153 5.93 -43.45 12.17
N ARG A 154 5.22 -43.20 11.06
CA ARG A 154 4.80 -44.26 10.13
C ARG A 154 5.98 -45.00 9.52
N GLU A 155 7.07 -44.31 9.16
CA GLU A 155 8.29 -44.93 8.67
C GLU A 155 9.01 -45.74 9.76
N LYS A 156 9.12 -45.20 10.98
CA LYS A 156 9.66 -45.92 12.14
C LYS A 156 8.85 -47.18 12.45
N MET A 157 7.52 -47.11 12.43
CA MET A 157 6.63 -48.26 12.61
C MET A 157 6.83 -49.33 11.53
N ARG A 158 6.97 -48.95 10.25
CA ARG A 158 7.30 -49.90 9.16
C ARG A 158 8.65 -50.58 9.37
N GLN A 159 9.65 -49.84 9.85
CA GLN A 159 10.98 -50.39 10.19
C GLN A 159 10.91 -51.42 11.32
N ILE A 160 10.12 -51.16 12.37
CA ILE A 160 9.93 -52.09 13.49
C ILE A 160 9.23 -53.37 13.03
N ILE A 161 8.14 -53.27 12.26
CA ILE A 161 7.41 -54.44 11.75
C ILE A 161 8.31 -55.35 10.89
N ARG A 162 9.21 -54.76 10.09
CA ARG A 162 10.20 -55.54 9.30
C ARG A 162 11.21 -56.30 10.15
N ARG A 163 11.50 -55.83 11.37
CA ARG A 163 12.45 -56.47 12.29
C ARG A 163 11.84 -57.59 13.15
N ILE A 164 10.51 -57.73 13.20
CA ILE A 164 9.88 -58.80 13.99
C ILE A 164 10.15 -60.16 13.31
N PRO A 165 10.84 -61.11 13.98
CA PRO A 165 11.09 -62.43 13.43
C PRO A 165 9.77 -63.22 13.34
N LYS A 166 9.49 -63.79 12.16
CA LYS A 166 8.25 -64.51 11.83
C LYS A 166 8.00 -65.78 12.67
N THR A 167 8.92 -66.15 13.55
CA THR A 167 8.85 -67.35 14.39
C THR A 167 7.98 -67.20 15.63
N ALA A 168 7.59 -65.98 16.02
CA ALA A 168 6.77 -65.72 17.21
C ALA A 168 5.24 -65.90 17.01
N VAL A 169 4.77 -66.16 15.78
CA VAL A 169 3.33 -66.15 15.43
C VAL A 169 2.73 -67.55 15.25
N LEU A 170 3.52 -68.63 15.41
CA LEU A 170 3.10 -70.01 15.10
C LEU A 170 3.14 -70.97 16.31
N ARG A 171 2.70 -70.53 17.49
CA ARG A 171 2.47 -71.44 18.63
C ARG A 171 1.14 -71.20 19.31
#